data_AF-A0A497RIZ1-F1
#
_entry.id   AF-A0A497RIZ1-F1
#
_cell.length_a   1.000
_cell.length_b   1.000
_cell.length_c   1.000
_cell.angle_alpha   90.00
_cell.angle_beta   90.00
_cell.angle_gamma   90.00
#
_symmetry.space_group_name_H-M   'P 1'
#
loop_
_entity.id
_entity.type
_entity.pdbx_description
1 polymer ?
#
loop_
_entity_poly.entity_id
_entity_poly.type
_entity_poly.pdbx_seq_one_letter_code
_entity_poly.pdbx_strand_id
1 'polypeptide(L)' 'MPFRSKAQLRWMAAAVKRGEISKRTFEEWLRATKNVKRLPERVHKRRHQALLRHRRKGR' A
#
# COMPACT_ATOMS: atom_id res chain seq x y z
N MET A 1 -9.94 6.39 -0.08
CA MET A 1 -9.30 5.15 0.45
C MET A 1 -7.96 5.53 1.09
N PRO A 2 -7.58 4.97 2.25
CA PRO A 2 -6.28 5.28 2.86
C PRO A 2 -5.12 4.55 2.17
N PHE A 3 -3.95 5.18 2.15
CA PHE A 3 -2.69 4.60 1.65
C PHE A 3 -2.19 3.49 2.59
N ARG A 4 -1.66 2.41 2.00
CA ARG A 4 -1.09 1.28 2.76
C ARG A 4 0.43 1.29 2.83
N SER A 5 1.10 2.05 1.95
CA SER A 5 2.55 2.18 1.93
C SER A 5 3.02 3.49 1.31
N LYS A 6 4.24 3.91 1.64
CA LYS A 6 4.91 5.07 1.03
C LYS A 6 5.14 4.89 -0.48
N ALA A 7 5.41 3.67 -0.95
CA ALA A 7 5.51 3.37 -2.36
C ALA A 7 4.20 3.67 -3.12
N GLN A 8 3.05 3.31 -2.54
CA GLN A 8 1.74 3.60 -3.13
C GLN A 8 1.48 5.12 -3.19
N LEU A 9 1.84 5.85 -2.14
CA LEU A 9 1.75 7.31 -2.09
C LEU A 9 2.54 7.95 -3.24
N ARG A 10 3.81 7.57 -3.40
CA ARG A 10 4.69 8.10 -4.47
C ARG A 10 4.16 7.79 -5.87
N TRP A 11 3.67 6.57 -6.07
CA TRP A 11 3.08 6.18 -7.35
C TRP A 11 1.85 7.03 -7.68
N MET A 12 0.94 7.24 -6.72
CA MET A 12 -0.22 8.11 -6.95
C MET A 12 0.18 9.57 -7.18
N ALA A 13 1.17 10.10 -6.44
CA ALA A 13 1.66 11.45 -6.67
C ALA A 13 2.22 11.63 -8.10
N ALA A 14 2.95 10.62 -8.59
CA ALA A 14 3.41 10.59 -9.98
C ALA A 14 2.24 10.49 -10.98
N ALA A 15 1.22 9.67 -10.69
CA ALA A 15 0.04 9.52 -11.54
C ALA A 15 -0.79 10.83 -11.63
N VAL A 16 -0.90 11.58 -10.52
CA VAL A 16 -1.51 12.92 -10.53
C VAL A 16 -0.72 13.88 -11.41
N LYS A 17 0.62 13.84 -11.33
CA LYS A 17 1.47 14.68 -12.19
C LYS A 17 1.33 14.33 -13.67
N ARG A 18 1.07 13.06 -14.00
CA ARG A 18 0.81 12.59 -15.36
C ARG A 18 -0.63 12.87 -15.85
N GLY A 19 -1.53 13.29 -14.97
CA GLY A 19 -2.95 13.50 -15.30
C GLY A 19 -3.80 12.23 -15.35
N GLU A 20 -3.27 11.08 -14.93
CA GLU A 20 -4.01 9.81 -14.87
C GLU A 20 -5.02 9.77 -13.72
N ILE A 21 -4.80 10.59 -12.68
CA ILE A 21 -5.63 10.66 -11.48
C ILE A 21 -5.88 12.12 -11.12
N SER A 22 -7.11 12.45 -10.72
CA SER A 22 -7.45 13.80 -10.27
C SER A 22 -6.75 14.15 -8.95
N LYS A 23 -6.37 15.43 -8.81
CA LYS A 23 -5.80 15.96 -7.55
C LYS A 23 -6.76 15.75 -6.37
N ARG A 24 -8.07 15.91 -6.59
CA ARG A 24 -9.12 15.68 -5.59
C ARG A 24 -9.09 14.25 -5.05
N THR A 25 -8.98 13.25 -5.92
CA THR A 25 -8.89 11.84 -5.50
C THR A 25 -7.68 11.60 -4.61
N PHE A 26 -6.53 12.17 -4.96
CA PHE A 26 -5.33 12.06 -4.14
C PHE A 26 -5.47 12.74 -2.77
N GLU A 27 -6.07 13.92 -2.72
CA GLU A 27 -6.34 14.65 -1.47
C GLU A 27 -7.33 13.93 -0.56
N GLU A 28 -8.40 13.35 -1.10
CA GLU A 28 -9.35 12.53 -0.34
C GLU A 28 -8.67 11.31 0.29
N TRP A 29 -7.71 10.70 -0.43
CA TRP A 29 -6.96 9.56 0.06
C TRP A 29 -5.91 9.95 1.10
N LEU A 30 -5.25 11.09 0.90
CA LEU A 30 -4.35 11.69 1.90
C LEU A 30 -5.10 11.99 3.20
N ARG A 31 -6.27 12.64 3.11
CA ARG A 31 -7.11 12.98 4.26
C ARG A 31 -7.61 11.74 5.00
N ALA A 32 -7.96 10.67 4.28
CA ALA A 32 -8.34 9.40 4.88
C ALA A 32 -7.15 8.67 5.56
N THR A 33 -5.91 9.01 5.21
CA THR A 33 -4.72 8.38 5.75
C THR A 33 -4.27 9.09 7.03
N LYS A 34 -4.71 8.57 8.19
CA LYS A 34 -4.42 9.15 9.51
C LYS A 34 -2.95 9.47 9.78
N ASN A 35 -2.00 8.67 9.27
CA ASN A 35 -0.59 8.85 9.62
C ASN A 35 0.37 8.42 8.49
N VAL A 36 0.56 9.30 7.51
CA VAL A 36 1.39 9.04 6.30
C VAL A 36 2.86 8.76 6.66
N LYS A 37 3.42 9.47 7.66
CA LYS A 37 4.82 9.32 8.08
C LYS A 37 5.14 7.93 8.64
N ARG A 38 4.16 7.30 9.30
CA ARG A 38 4.28 5.97 9.92
C ARG A 38 3.99 4.81 8.95
N LEU A 39 3.64 5.11 7.69
CA LEU A 39 3.43 4.05 6.71
C LEU A 39 4.74 3.29 6.44
N PRO A 40 4.66 1.97 6.23
CA PRO A 40 5.81 1.19 5.79
C PRO A 40 6.22 1.61 4.37
N GLU A 41 7.48 1.37 4.02
CA GLU A 41 8.01 1.69 2.69
C GLU A 41 7.28 0.91 1.59
N ARG A 42 7.11 -0.41 1.80
CA ARG A 42 6.34 -1.34 0.96
C ARG A 42 5.54 -2.29 1.86
N VAL A 43 4.36 -2.69 1.42
CA VAL A 43 3.58 -3.74 2.13
C VAL A 43 4.15 -5.11 1.74
N HIS A 44 4.83 -5.78 2.66
CA HIS A 44 5.21 -7.18 2.46
C HIS A 44 3.99 -8.08 2.67
N LYS A 45 3.55 -8.78 1.61
CA LYS A 45 2.51 -9.82 1.72
C LYS A 45 3.08 -11.01 2.49
N ARG A 46 2.70 -11.18 3.77
CA ARG A 46 3.02 -12.38 4.58
C ARG A 46 2.23 -13.63 4.13
N ARG A 47 2.11 -13.90 2.82
CA ARG A 47 1.32 -15.05 2.33
C ARG A 47 2.09 -16.35 2.18
N HIS A 48 3.42 -16.36 2.25
CA HIS A 48 4.18 -17.57 1.90
C HIS A 48 4.58 -18.45 3.09
N GLN A 49 4.66 -17.93 4.32
CA GLN A 49 5.11 -18.75 5.44
C GLN A 49 4.02 -19.66 6.04
N ALA A 50 2.74 -19.28 5.93
CA ALA A 50 1.65 -20.15 6.40
C ALA A 50 1.46 -21.38 5.50
N LEU A 51 1.56 -21.19 4.17
CA LEU A 51 1.44 -22.27 3.19
C LEU A 51 2.61 -23.28 3.29
N LEU A 52 3.84 -22.79 3.51
CA LEU A 52 5.02 -23.64 3.69
C LEU A 52 5.02 -24.41 5.02
N ARG A 53 4.40 -23.87 6.08
CA ARG A 53 4.28 -24.57 7.38
C ARG A 53 3.23 -25.67 7.36
N HIS A 54 2.13 -25.50 6.63
CA HIS A 54 1.09 -26.52 6.52
C HIS A 54 1.56 -27.76 5.73
N ARG A 55 2.48 -27.59 4.77
CA ARG A 55 3.02 -28.70 3.96
C ARG A 55 4.07 -29.55 4.69
N ARG A 56 4.61 -29.10 5.83
CA ARG A 56 5.63 -29.82 6.61
C ARG A 56 5.08 -30.64 7.77
N LYS A 57 3.78 -30.51 8.10
CA LYS A 57 3.16 -31.19 9.25
C LYS A 57 2.32 -32.42 8.86
N GLY A 58 2.59 -32.97 7.67
CA GLY A 58 1.96 -34.17 7.13
C GLY A 58 3.01 -35.14 6.61
N ARG A 59 3.85 -35.67 7.51
CA ARG A 59 4.61 -36.90 7.33
C ARG A 59 4.80 -37.55 8.70
#